data_AF-A0A967J3H4-F1
#
_entry.id   AF-A0A967J3H4-F1
#
_cell.length_a   1.000
_cell.length_b   1.000
_cell.length_c   1.000
_cell.angle_alpha   90.00
_cell.angle_beta   90.00
_cell.angle_gamma   90.00
#
_symmetry.space_group_name_H-M   'P 1'
#
loop_
_entity.id
_entity.type
_entity.pdbx_description
1 polymer ?
#
loop_
_entity_poly.entity_id
_entity_poly.type
_entity_poly.pdbx_seq_one_letter_code
_entity_poly.pdbx_strand_id
1 'polypeptide(L)'
;DDVLIKVHATALNRADILQRMGNYPAQHGASTILGLELAGEVVDSGANVERFAPGDRVYGLSGGGGYAELAAFHQDLVMPIPDGWDYHTA
;
A
#
# COMPACT_ATOMS: atom_id res chain seq x y z
N ASP A 1 11.64 4.88 6.27
CA ASP A 1 10.56 4.89 7.28
C ASP A 1 9.36 4.06 6.78
N ASP A 2 9.63 3.06 5.96
CA ASP A 2 8.62 2.33 5.20
C ASP A 2 8.52 0.90 5.68
N VAL A 3 7.33 0.32 5.55
CA VAL A 3 7.08 -1.11 5.67
C VAL A 3 7.01 -1.74 4.30
N LEU A 4 7.62 -2.91 4.13
CA LEU A 4 7.46 -3.73 2.94
C LEU A 4 6.28 -4.69 3.18
N ILE A 5 5.27 -4.61 2.33
CA ILE A 5 4.02 -5.34 2.48
C ILE A 5 3.91 -6.35 1.34
N LYS A 6 3.67 -7.62 1.69
CA LYS A 6 3.19 -8.64 0.76
C LYS A 6 1.72 -8.39 0.49
N VAL A 7 1.39 -8.05 -0.74
CA VAL A 7 0.04 -7.65 -1.13
C VAL A 7 -0.84 -8.89 -1.26
N HIS A 8 -1.98 -8.88 -0.58
CA HIS A 8 -3.02 -9.91 -0.68
C HIS A 8 -4.23 -9.43 -1.47
N ALA A 9 -4.56 -8.14 -1.36
CA ALA A 9 -5.60 -7.49 -2.13
C ALA A 9 -5.21 -6.03 -2.45
N THR A 10 -5.78 -5.51 -3.53
CA THR A 10 -5.69 -4.11 -3.96
C THR A 10 -6.99 -3.77 -4.70
N ALA A 11 -7.23 -2.49 -4.93
CA ALA A 11 -8.46 -2.01 -5.54
C ALA A 11 -8.21 -1.20 -6.81
N LEU A 12 -9.23 -1.16 -7.66
CA LEU A 12 -9.24 -0.35 -8.88
C LEU A 12 -10.03 0.93 -8.64
N ASN A 13 -9.32 2.05 -8.74
CA ASN A 13 -9.89 3.38 -8.62
C ASN A 13 -9.95 4.07 -9.99
N ARG A 14 -10.89 5.01 -10.15
CA ARG A 14 -10.94 5.87 -11.34
C ARG A 14 -9.64 6.67 -11.53
N ALA A 15 -8.98 7.02 -10.43
CA ALA A 15 -7.69 7.70 -10.46
C ALA A 15 -6.63 6.88 -11.19
N ASP A 16 -6.55 5.55 -11.00
CA ASP A 16 -5.60 4.68 -11.71
C ASP A 16 -5.78 4.76 -13.24
N ILE A 17 -7.04 4.81 -13.70
CA ILE A 17 -7.36 4.95 -15.12
C ILE A 17 -6.90 6.30 -15.65
N LEU A 18 -7.13 7.38 -14.89
CA LEU A 18 -6.66 8.72 -15.27
C LEU A 18 -5.12 8.81 -15.27
N GLN A 19 -4.43 8.16 -14.30
CA GLN A 19 -2.97 8.07 -14.28
C GLN A 19 -2.45 7.37 -15.52
N ARG A 20 -3.03 6.20 -15.85
CA ARG A 20 -2.68 5.42 -17.05
C ARG A 20 -2.84 6.23 -18.35
N MET A 21 -3.81 7.15 -18.40
CA MET A 21 -4.02 8.03 -19.57
C MET A 21 -3.14 9.29 -19.55
N GLY A 22 -2.31 9.49 -18.52
CA GLY A 22 -1.49 10.69 -18.34
C GLY A 22 -2.25 11.93 -17.85
N ASN A 23 -3.53 11.79 -17.50
CA ASN A 23 -4.40 12.89 -17.07
C ASN A 23 -4.38 13.11 -15.54
N TYR A 24 -3.68 12.26 -14.80
CA TYR A 24 -3.51 12.37 -13.36
C TYR A 24 -2.09 11.89 -13.00
N PRO A 25 -1.07 12.75 -13.09
CA PRO A 25 0.30 12.32 -12.81
C PRO A 25 0.46 11.90 -11.34
N ALA A 26 1.31 10.90 -11.10
CA ALA A 26 1.69 10.51 -9.75
C ALA A 26 2.32 11.69 -8.99
N GLN A 27 2.14 11.71 -7.67
CA GLN A 27 2.78 12.72 -6.81
C GLN A 27 4.30 12.56 -6.83
N HIS A 28 5.04 13.65 -6.64
CA HIS A 28 6.50 13.59 -6.57
C HIS A 28 6.96 12.64 -5.46
N GLY A 29 7.83 11.68 -5.79
CA GLY A 29 8.33 10.66 -4.87
C GLY A 29 7.45 9.41 -4.74
N ALA A 30 6.25 9.39 -5.34
CA ALA A 30 5.43 8.18 -5.41
C ALA A 30 6.00 7.16 -6.41
N SER A 31 5.61 5.90 -6.24
CA SER A 31 5.93 4.84 -7.20
C SER A 31 5.34 5.16 -8.58
N THR A 32 6.04 4.75 -9.64
CA THR A 32 5.53 4.81 -11.01
C THR A 32 4.62 3.63 -11.36
N ILE A 33 4.57 2.60 -10.50
CA ILE A 33 3.62 1.50 -10.60
C ILE A 33 2.24 2.00 -10.13
N LEU A 34 1.17 1.61 -10.83
CA LEU A 34 -0.21 1.98 -10.49
C LEU A 34 -0.70 1.31 -9.19
N GLY A 35 -1.90 1.66 -8.76
CA GLY A 35 -2.54 1.11 -7.56
C GLY A 35 -2.31 2.03 -6.38
N LEU A 36 -3.39 2.66 -5.92
CA LEU A 36 -3.34 3.62 -4.82
C LEU A 36 -3.42 2.95 -3.45
N GLU A 37 -4.13 1.82 -3.34
CA GLU A 37 -4.37 1.17 -2.06
C GLU A 37 -4.09 -0.33 -2.11
N LEU A 38 -3.85 -0.91 -0.94
CA LEU A 38 -3.60 -2.33 -0.77
C LEU A 38 -3.96 -2.79 0.65
N ALA A 39 -4.15 -4.10 0.78
CA ALA A 39 -4.20 -4.82 2.04
C ALA A 39 -3.28 -6.04 1.96
N GLY A 40 -2.56 -6.32 3.04
CA GLY A 40 -1.56 -7.37 3.06
C GLY A 40 -0.89 -7.59 4.41
N GLU A 41 0.26 -8.25 4.36
CA GLU A 41 1.07 -8.59 5.54
C GLU A 41 2.43 -7.90 5.45
N VAL A 42 2.88 -7.26 6.53
CA VAL A 42 4.24 -6.72 6.62
C VAL A 42 5.23 -7.87 6.59
N VAL A 43 6.20 -7.83 5.68
CA VAL A 43 7.26 -8.85 5.56
C VAL A 43 8.64 -8.32 5.93
N ASP A 44 8.83 -7.00 5.93
CA ASP A 44 10.04 -6.34 6.40
C ASP A 44 9.73 -4.89 6.80
N SER A 45 10.60 -4.26 7.58
CA SER A 45 10.44 -2.87 7.99
C SER A 45 11.77 -2.12 8.00
N GLY A 46 11.73 -0.84 7.59
CA GLY A 46 12.89 0.04 7.66
C GLY A 46 13.31 0.33 9.11
N ALA A 47 14.58 0.69 9.31
CA ALA A 47 15.19 0.86 10.64
C ALA A 47 14.50 1.88 11.57
N ASN A 48 13.72 2.83 11.03
CA ASN A 48 13.00 3.84 11.80
C ASN A 48 11.49 3.58 11.89
N VAL A 49 11.03 2.39 11.49
CA VAL A 49 9.62 2.00 11.66
C VAL A 49 9.42 1.51 13.10
N GLU A 50 8.50 2.16 13.81
CA GLU A 50 8.21 1.83 15.21
C GLU A 50 6.80 1.25 15.39
N ARG A 51 5.92 1.48 14.41
CA ARG A 51 4.49 1.17 14.49
C ARG A 51 4.12 -0.25 14.05
N PHE A 52 5.00 -0.92 13.32
CA PHE A 52 4.72 -2.19 12.65
C PHE A 52 5.94 -3.11 12.64
N ALA A 53 5.67 -4.41 12.65
CA ALA A 53 6.67 -5.47 12.55
C ALA A 53 6.24 -6.54 11.52
N PRO A 54 7.17 -7.38 11.04
CA PRO A 54 6.82 -8.50 10.17
C PRO A 54 5.75 -9.41 10.80
N GLY A 55 4.76 -9.80 9.98
CA GLY A 55 3.57 -10.56 10.39
C GLY A 55 2.34 -9.69 10.67
N ASP A 56 2.49 -8.37 10.82
CA ASP A 56 1.35 -7.47 11.02
C ASP A 56 0.46 -7.41 9.77
N ARG A 57 -0.84 -7.52 10.00
CA ARG A 57 -1.87 -7.40 8.95
C ARG A 57 -2.26 -5.95 8.80
N VAL A 58 -2.07 -5.39 7.60
CA VAL A 58 -2.21 -3.96 7.36
C VAL A 58 -2.94 -3.64 6.06
N TYR A 59 -3.55 -2.47 6.02
CA TYR A 59 -4.05 -1.84 4.79
C TYR A 59 -3.57 -0.38 4.73
N GLY A 60 -3.52 0.19 3.53
CA GLY A 60 -2.98 1.54 3.36
C GLY A 60 -3.28 2.16 2.00
N LEU A 61 -3.07 3.48 1.94
CA LEU A 61 -3.30 4.31 0.75
C LEU A 61 -2.05 5.17 0.47
N SER A 62 -1.52 5.09 -0.74
CA SER A 62 -0.36 5.83 -1.25
C SER A 62 -0.65 6.41 -2.65
N GLY A 63 0.30 7.17 -3.17
CA GLY A 63 0.23 7.75 -4.52
C GLY A 63 0.48 6.78 -5.67
N GLY A 64 0.81 5.52 -5.37
CA GLY A 64 1.09 4.45 -6.33
C GLY A 64 1.76 3.23 -5.66
N GLY A 65 1.93 2.15 -6.42
CA GLY A 65 2.67 0.95 -6.01
C GLY A 65 1.82 -0.23 -5.55
N GLY A 66 0.51 -0.08 -5.40
CA GLY A 66 -0.39 -1.14 -4.93
C GLY A 66 -0.59 -2.30 -5.92
N TYR A 67 -0.32 -2.11 -7.22
CA TYR A 67 -0.42 -3.17 -8.23
C TYR A 67 0.88 -3.96 -8.34
N ALA A 68 1.30 -4.54 -7.23
CA ALA A 68 2.52 -5.33 -7.11
C ALA A 68 2.31 -6.48 -6.11
N GLU A 69 3.17 -7.50 -6.16
CA GLU A 69 3.19 -8.57 -5.15
C GLU A 69 3.82 -8.11 -3.82
N LEU A 70 4.72 -7.12 -3.90
CA LEU A 70 5.39 -6.47 -2.79
C LEU A 70 5.35 -4.95 -2.99
N ALA A 71 4.97 -4.21 -1.96
CA ALA A 71 4.87 -2.75 -2.00
C ALA A 71 5.44 -2.11 -0.73
N ALA A 72 6.24 -1.06 -0.91
CA ALA A 72 6.79 -0.28 0.19
C ALA A 72 5.91 0.95 0.44
N PHE A 73 5.35 1.06 1.64
CA PHE A 73 4.53 2.19 2.05
C PHE A 73 5.14 2.83 3.30
N HIS A 74 5.16 4.16 3.35
CA HIS A 74 5.54 4.89 4.56
C HIS A 74 4.64 4.48 5.72
N GLN A 75 5.18 4.24 6.92
CA GLN A 75 4.42 3.74 8.07
C GLN A 75 3.20 4.61 8.42
N ASP A 76 3.22 5.91 8.10
CA ASP A 76 2.10 6.82 8.34
C ASP A 76 0.93 6.72 7.37
N LEU A 77 1.12 6.01 6.26
CA LEU A 77 0.10 5.75 5.25
C LEU A 77 -0.56 4.37 5.41
N VAL A 78 -0.26 3.70 6.52
CA VAL A 78 -0.64 2.32 6.81
C VAL A 78 -1.36 2.22 8.15
N MET A 79 -2.36 1.35 8.22
CA MET A 79 -3.19 1.09 9.40
C MET A 79 -3.33 -0.43 9.61
N PRO A 80 -3.47 -0.90 10.87
CA PRO A 80 -3.75 -2.31 11.13
C PRO A 80 -5.13 -2.69 10.61
N ILE A 81 -5.26 -3.89 10.04
CA ILE A 81 -6.56 -4.45 9.67
C ILE A 81 -7.35 -4.77 10.94
N PRO A 82 -8.61 -4.30 11.08
CA PRO A 82 -9.44 -4.64 12.23
C PRO A 82 -9.67 -6.14 12.39
N ASP A 83 -9.86 -6.59 13.64
CA ASP A 83 -10.20 -7.98 13.93
C ASP A 83 -11.49 -8.39 13.19
N GLY A 84 -11.45 -9.58 12.58
CA GLY A 84 -12.57 -10.14 11.83
C GLY A 84 -12.69 -9.68 10.37
N TRP A 85 -11.89 -8.69 9.92
CA TRP A 85 -11.84 -8.32 8.51
C TRP A 85 -10.83 -9.19 7.77
N ASP A 86 -11.14 -9.61 6.55
CA ASP A 86 -10.18 -10.22 5.62
C ASP A 86 -9.47 -9.16 4.77
N TYR A 87 -8.51 -9.58 3.94
CA TYR A 87 -7.78 -8.65 3.09
C TYR A 87 -8.62 -8.01 1.98
N HIS A 88 -9.73 -8.63 1.55
CA HIS A 88 -10.59 -8.06 0.52
C HIS A 88 -11.56 -7.02 1.06
N THR A 89 -11.93 -7.14 2.34
CA THR A 89 -12.81 -6.20 3.04
C THR A 89 -12.05 -4.97 3.54
N ALA A 90 -10.78 -5.14 3.92
CA ALA A 90 -9.89 -4.07 4.36
C ALA A 90 -9.44 -3.18 3.21
#